data_AF-A0A435DYY5-F1
#
_entry.id   AF-A0A435DYY5-F1
#
_cell.length_a   1.000
_cell.length_b   1.000
_cell.length_c   1.000
_cell.angle_alpha   90.00
_cell.angle_beta   90.00
_cell.angle_gamma   90.00
#
_symmetry.space_group_name_H-M   'P 1'
#
loop_
_entity.id
_entity.type
_entity.pdbx_description
1 polymer ?
#
loop_
_entity_poly.entity_id
_entity_poly.type
_entity_poly.pdbx_seq_one_letter_code
_entity_poly.pdbx_strand_id
1 'polypeptide(L)'
;LVPAVAELQQSLGIVSQKVAKIEQTVTETQKTVEEVMKSTDTVAKTTEQIASTQQQQTAQGAETQKTVEAVKQTTDTVAQKTEQIASAQQQQSAQGAETQKTVEAVKQTTDTLAAGQQQQQAQAEKLQATTEQIAASIDTIAKGFARLSAQGGAIADPKRPDEFYHNARVYELAGDMLNARRSYLAFAGFDVDAIDPYTRFATLLRVQDGKAGAREVFGTLTEKAKAPSIKLVHLLQFDDAQRLDKLNAFIAANPDYAPAYFLLAQEFSEDRLGSQTLADKRSEAQALSK
;
A
#
# COMPACT_ATOMS: atom_id res chain seq x y z
N LEU A 1 46.91 51.75 -159.40
CA LEU A 1 46.84 50.37 -158.88
C LEU A 1 47.48 50.37 -157.49
N VAL A 2 46.92 49.64 -156.51
CA VAL A 2 47.54 49.29 -155.20
C VAL A 2 47.26 50.14 -153.92
N PRO A 3 46.08 50.75 -153.66
CA PRO A 3 45.71 51.07 -152.25
C PRO A 3 44.42 50.39 -151.73
N ALA A 4 43.38 50.31 -152.55
CA ALA A 4 42.04 49.90 -152.08
C ALA A 4 41.89 48.40 -151.74
N VAL A 5 42.71 47.52 -152.33
CA VAL A 5 42.66 46.07 -152.06
C VAL A 5 43.43 45.72 -150.77
N ALA A 6 44.46 46.50 -150.41
CA ALA A 6 45.20 46.33 -149.16
C ALA A 6 44.38 46.78 -147.94
N GLU A 7 43.63 47.88 -148.05
CA GLU A 7 42.68 48.33 -147.00
C GLU A 7 41.50 47.35 -146.81
N LEU A 8 41.04 46.69 -147.89
CA LEU A 8 40.01 45.66 -147.79
C LEU A 8 40.53 44.37 -147.13
N GLN A 9 41.77 43.95 -147.44
CA GLN A 9 42.41 42.81 -146.77
C GLN A 9 42.74 43.11 -145.29
N GLN A 10 43.11 44.34 -144.95
CA GLN A 10 43.32 44.76 -143.57
C GLN A 10 42.00 44.86 -142.78
N SER A 11 40.92 45.37 -143.39
CA SER A 11 39.61 45.43 -142.74
C SER A 11 38.98 44.05 -142.58
N LEU A 12 39.09 43.15 -143.57
CA LEU A 12 38.67 41.75 -143.46
C LEU A 12 39.48 40.97 -142.42
N GLY A 13 40.79 41.22 -142.30
CA GLY A 13 41.63 40.64 -141.25
C GLY A 13 41.27 41.13 -139.85
N ILE A 14 40.96 42.42 -139.69
CA ILE A 14 40.48 43.00 -138.41
C ILE A 14 39.08 42.49 -138.07
N VAL A 15 38.19 42.37 -139.06
CA VAL A 15 36.84 41.80 -138.87
C VAL A 15 36.95 40.33 -138.50
N SER A 16 37.80 39.54 -139.15
CA SER A 16 38.06 38.15 -138.80
C SER A 16 38.64 38.01 -137.39
N GLN A 17 39.60 38.86 -136.99
CA GLN A 17 40.11 38.90 -135.61
C GLN A 17 39.05 39.32 -134.59
N LYS A 18 38.22 40.32 -134.90
CA LYS A 18 37.13 40.74 -134.01
C LYS A 18 36.06 39.66 -133.89
N VAL A 19 35.71 38.98 -134.99
CA VAL A 19 34.78 37.85 -135.00
C VAL A 19 35.33 36.68 -134.20
N ALA A 20 36.60 36.30 -134.39
CA ALA A 20 37.25 35.26 -133.59
C ALA A 20 37.32 35.64 -132.09
N LYS A 21 37.56 36.91 -131.78
CA LYS A 21 37.57 37.42 -130.39
C LYS A 21 36.17 37.46 -129.79
N ILE A 22 35.14 37.73 -130.60
CA ILE A 22 33.72 37.64 -130.21
C ILE A 22 33.35 36.17 -129.97
N GLU A 23 33.72 35.25 -130.86
CA GLU A 23 33.49 33.81 -130.67
C GLU A 23 34.19 33.30 -129.40
N GLN A 24 35.43 33.72 -129.16
CA GLN A 24 36.14 33.41 -127.92
C GLN A 24 35.43 34.00 -126.69
N THR A 25 35.01 35.27 -126.75
CA THR A 25 34.30 35.93 -125.64
C THR A 25 32.94 35.30 -125.39
N VAL A 26 32.21 34.92 -126.45
CA VAL A 26 30.92 34.21 -126.37
C VAL A 26 31.15 32.84 -125.72
N THR A 27 32.21 32.12 -126.10
CA THR A 27 32.56 30.82 -125.51
C THR A 27 32.96 30.95 -124.03
N GLU A 28 33.77 31.95 -123.67
CA GLU A 28 34.15 32.24 -122.29
C GLU A 28 32.95 32.71 -121.44
N THR A 29 32.06 33.50 -122.02
CA THR A 29 30.81 33.94 -121.38
C THR A 29 29.89 32.74 -121.16
N GLN A 30 29.77 31.85 -122.14
CA GLN A 30 28.97 30.63 -122.03
C GLN A 30 29.51 29.73 -120.91
N LYS A 31 30.83 29.56 -120.84
CA LYS A 31 31.49 28.81 -119.76
C LYS A 31 31.29 29.47 -118.39
N THR A 32 31.37 30.80 -118.31
CA THR A 32 31.14 31.54 -117.07
C THR A 32 29.68 31.44 -116.63
N VAL A 33 28.73 31.50 -117.57
CA VAL A 33 27.30 31.29 -117.30
C VAL A 33 27.06 29.87 -116.79
N GLU A 34 27.68 28.85 -117.38
CA GLU A 34 27.60 27.46 -116.89
C GLU A 34 28.19 27.31 -115.47
N GLU A 35 29.33 27.93 -115.19
CA GLU A 35 29.95 27.93 -113.86
C GLU A 35 29.10 28.69 -112.82
N VAL A 36 28.50 29.82 -113.20
CA VAL A 36 27.57 30.58 -112.35
C VAL A 36 26.29 29.78 -112.10
N MET A 37 25.74 29.10 -113.11
CA MET A 37 24.59 28.21 -112.94
C MET A 37 24.92 27.08 -111.97
N LYS A 38 26.08 26.43 -112.13
CA LYS A 38 26.55 25.36 -111.24
C LYS A 38 26.78 25.86 -109.80
N SER A 39 27.34 27.06 -109.65
CA SER A 39 27.50 27.72 -108.35
C SER A 39 26.14 28.06 -107.73
N THR A 40 25.18 28.51 -108.54
CA THR A 40 23.82 28.84 -108.09
C THR A 40 23.09 27.58 -107.62
N ASP A 41 23.19 26.47 -108.34
CA ASP A 41 22.67 25.16 -107.91
C ASP A 41 23.31 24.68 -106.61
N THR A 42 24.61 24.93 -106.43
CA THR A 42 25.34 24.58 -105.20
C THR A 42 24.87 25.43 -104.03
N VAL A 43 24.70 26.74 -104.22
CA VAL A 43 24.16 27.66 -103.21
C VAL A 43 22.72 27.29 -102.85
N ALA A 44 21.88 26.94 -103.84
CA ALA A 44 20.52 26.47 -103.61
C ALA A 44 20.49 25.21 -102.74
N LYS A 45 21.28 24.18 -103.09
CA LYS A 45 21.43 22.96 -102.28
C LYS A 45 21.95 23.23 -100.87
N THR A 46 22.91 24.15 -100.74
CA THR A 46 23.47 24.51 -99.42
C THR A 46 22.44 25.26 -98.57
N THR A 47 21.63 26.11 -99.20
CA THR A 47 20.53 26.84 -98.54
C THR A 47 19.46 25.87 -98.04
N GLU A 48 19.08 24.87 -98.85
CA GLU A 48 18.17 23.80 -98.44
C GLU A 48 18.74 22.97 -97.27
N GLN A 49 20.05 22.64 -97.30
CA GLN A 49 20.72 21.95 -96.21
C GLN A 49 20.75 22.78 -94.91
N ILE A 50 21.00 24.08 -95.00
CA ILE A 50 20.97 25.00 -93.85
C ILE A 50 19.56 25.08 -93.28
N ALA A 51 18.54 25.23 -94.13
CA ALA A 51 17.14 25.26 -93.70
C ALA A 51 16.73 23.95 -93.00
N SER A 52 17.10 22.80 -93.57
CA SER A 52 16.89 21.49 -92.96
C SER A 52 17.60 21.36 -91.60
N THR A 53 18.86 21.78 -91.52
CA THR A 53 19.65 21.76 -90.27
C THR A 53 19.03 22.68 -89.22
N GLN A 54 18.58 23.87 -89.61
CA GLN A 54 17.94 24.83 -88.70
C GLN A 54 16.60 24.32 -88.17
N GLN A 55 15.82 23.66 -89.02
CA GLN A 55 14.58 23.00 -88.61
C GLN A 55 14.86 21.85 -87.63
N GLN A 56 15.90 21.06 -87.89
CA GLN A 56 16.32 19.96 -87.02
C GLN A 56 16.85 20.44 -85.66
N GLN A 57 17.62 21.54 -85.63
CA GLN A 57 18.07 22.20 -84.40
C GLN A 57 16.91 22.78 -83.59
N THR A 58 15.91 23.36 -84.27
CA THR A 58 14.69 23.87 -83.60
C THR A 58 13.92 22.74 -82.94
N ALA A 59 13.78 21.59 -83.63
CA ALA A 59 13.15 20.39 -83.08
C ALA A 59 13.94 19.84 -81.87
N GLN A 60 15.27 19.74 -81.96
CA GLN A 60 16.12 19.33 -80.84
C GLN A 60 16.06 20.28 -79.64
N GLY A 61 15.99 21.59 -79.87
CA GLY A 61 15.82 22.59 -78.81
C GLY A 61 14.51 22.41 -78.07
N ALA A 62 13.42 22.16 -78.80
CA ALA A 62 12.10 21.88 -78.22
C ALA A 62 12.08 20.57 -77.41
N GLU A 63 12.74 19.50 -77.90
CA GLU A 63 12.88 18.26 -77.12
C GLU A 63 13.72 18.46 -75.86
N THR A 64 14.84 19.18 -75.96
CA THR A 64 15.69 19.52 -74.81
C THR A 64 14.90 20.27 -73.75
N GLN A 65 14.06 21.23 -74.15
CA GLN A 65 13.22 21.98 -73.22
C GLN A 65 12.20 21.09 -72.50
N LYS A 66 11.56 20.16 -73.22
CA LYS A 66 10.68 19.14 -72.61
C LYS A 66 11.43 18.26 -71.60
N THR A 67 12.66 17.85 -71.93
CA THR A 67 13.50 17.07 -71.00
C THR A 67 13.85 17.87 -69.75
N VAL A 68 14.21 19.15 -69.90
CA VAL A 68 14.51 20.03 -68.76
C VAL A 68 13.29 20.19 -67.85
N GLU A 69 12.09 20.36 -68.42
CA GLU A 69 10.84 20.43 -67.65
C GLU A 69 10.56 19.12 -66.90
N ALA A 70 10.74 17.96 -67.54
CA ALA A 70 10.58 16.66 -66.91
C ALA A 70 11.60 16.41 -65.78
N VAL A 71 12.86 16.82 -65.98
CA VAL A 71 13.91 16.76 -64.94
C VAL A 71 13.56 17.67 -63.77
N LYS A 72 13.05 18.89 -64.02
CA LYS A 72 12.60 19.80 -62.96
C LYS A 72 11.47 19.18 -62.14
N GLN A 73 10.44 18.64 -62.78
CA GLN A 73 9.34 17.95 -62.10
C GLN A 73 9.82 16.76 -61.26
N THR A 74 10.76 15.99 -61.80
CA THR A 74 11.37 14.86 -61.08
C THR A 74 12.16 15.36 -59.86
N THR A 75 12.90 16.47 -60.01
CA THR A 75 13.67 17.09 -58.92
C THR A 75 12.75 17.58 -57.81
N ASP A 76 11.65 18.26 -58.15
CA ASP A 76 10.64 18.72 -57.18
C ASP A 76 10.01 17.53 -56.44
N THR A 77 9.72 16.43 -57.16
CA THR A 77 9.18 15.20 -56.58
C THR A 77 10.18 14.54 -55.60
N VAL A 78 11.46 14.49 -55.97
CA VAL A 78 12.52 13.94 -55.11
C VAL A 78 12.71 14.80 -53.86
N ALA A 79 12.66 16.14 -53.99
CA ALA A 79 12.72 17.05 -52.84
C ALA A 79 11.56 16.80 -51.87
N GLN A 80 10.32 16.72 -52.37
CA GLN A 80 9.15 16.42 -51.55
C GLN A 80 9.25 15.05 -50.85
N LYS A 81 9.71 14.01 -51.55
CA LYS A 81 9.91 12.68 -50.94
C LYS A 81 10.99 12.69 -49.86
N THR A 82 12.07 13.47 -50.06
CA THR A 82 13.15 13.60 -49.08
C THR A 82 12.63 14.23 -47.79
N GLU A 83 11.81 15.27 -47.90
CA GLU A 83 11.19 15.94 -46.74
C GLU A 83 10.19 15.04 -45.99
N GLN A 84 9.42 14.22 -46.73
CA GLN A 84 8.55 13.21 -46.15
C GLN A 84 9.32 12.12 -45.39
N ILE A 85 10.45 11.64 -45.94
CA ILE A 85 11.31 10.65 -45.29
C ILE A 85 11.92 11.23 -44.00
N ALA A 86 12.41 12.47 -44.04
CA ALA A 86 12.94 13.14 -42.86
C ALA A 86 11.88 13.28 -41.75
N SER A 87 10.67 13.67 -42.13
CA SER A 87 9.53 13.77 -41.20
C SER A 87 9.16 12.40 -40.60
N ALA A 88 9.13 11.35 -41.41
CA ALA A 88 8.86 9.98 -40.96
C ALA A 88 9.95 9.44 -40.02
N GLN A 89 11.23 9.70 -40.29
CA GLN A 89 12.34 9.34 -39.40
C GLN A 89 12.24 10.05 -38.05
N GLN A 90 11.86 11.33 -38.05
CA GLN A 90 11.67 12.08 -36.80
C GLN A 90 10.50 11.52 -35.98
N GLN A 91 9.38 11.18 -36.61
CA GLN A 91 8.24 10.55 -35.96
C GLN A 91 8.58 9.16 -35.40
N GLN A 92 9.30 8.32 -36.16
CA GLN A 92 9.76 7.00 -35.67
C GLN A 92 10.68 7.13 -34.47
N SER A 93 11.58 8.12 -34.46
CA SER A 93 12.47 8.38 -33.33
C SER A 93 11.69 8.78 -32.08
N ALA A 94 10.67 9.63 -32.23
CA ALA A 94 9.78 10.02 -31.13
C ALA A 94 8.97 8.83 -30.58
N GLN A 95 8.39 8.00 -31.46
CA GLN A 95 7.66 6.80 -31.05
C GLN A 95 8.58 5.78 -30.34
N GLY A 96 9.82 5.63 -30.79
CA GLY A 96 10.82 4.79 -30.11
C GLY A 96 11.10 5.25 -28.68
N ALA A 97 11.23 6.56 -28.47
CA ALA A 97 11.42 7.14 -27.14
C ALA A 97 10.20 6.96 -26.22
N GLU A 98 8.98 7.12 -26.73
CA GLU A 98 7.76 6.86 -25.95
C GLU A 98 7.60 5.37 -25.59
N THR A 99 7.97 4.48 -26.52
CA THR A 99 7.96 3.04 -26.28
C THR A 99 8.93 2.67 -25.16
N GLN A 100 10.14 3.25 -25.15
CA GLN A 100 11.11 3.03 -24.07
C GLN A 100 10.57 3.49 -22.71
N LYS A 101 9.98 4.69 -22.63
CA LYS A 101 9.35 5.17 -21.39
C LYS A 101 8.23 4.24 -20.90
N THR A 102 7.43 3.73 -21.83
CA THR A 102 6.34 2.80 -21.51
C THR A 102 6.89 1.49 -20.96
N VAL A 103 7.95 0.95 -21.57
CA VAL A 103 8.62 -0.28 -21.09
C VAL A 103 9.19 -0.09 -19.68
N GLU A 104 9.80 1.05 -19.39
CA GLU A 104 10.31 1.37 -18.05
C GLU A 104 9.19 1.46 -17.00
N ALA A 105 8.07 2.12 -17.34
CA ALA A 105 6.92 2.22 -16.45
C ALA A 105 6.27 0.84 -16.19
N VAL A 106 6.17 0.00 -17.23
CA VAL A 106 5.68 -1.38 -17.08
C VAL A 106 6.61 -2.17 -16.16
N LYS A 107 7.93 -2.07 -16.34
CA LYS A 107 8.91 -2.74 -15.47
C LYS A 107 8.74 -2.34 -14.01
N GLN A 108 8.64 -1.03 -13.73
CA GLN A 108 8.41 -0.53 -12.36
C GLN A 108 7.11 -1.07 -11.75
N THR A 109 6.05 -1.15 -12.56
CA THR A 109 4.76 -1.72 -12.12
C THR A 109 4.89 -3.21 -11.81
N THR A 110 5.61 -3.96 -12.65
CA THR A 110 5.89 -5.39 -12.42
C THR A 110 6.69 -5.62 -11.14
N ASP A 111 7.73 -4.82 -10.90
CA ASP A 111 8.55 -4.92 -9.68
C ASP A 111 7.70 -4.62 -8.42
N THR A 112 6.83 -3.62 -8.50
CA THR A 112 5.90 -3.27 -7.41
C THR A 112 4.90 -4.39 -7.13
N LEU A 113 4.37 -5.02 -8.18
CA LEU A 113 3.43 -6.13 -8.04
C LEU A 113 4.09 -7.37 -7.41
N ALA A 114 5.32 -7.68 -7.80
CA ALA A 114 6.09 -8.77 -7.22
C ALA A 114 6.35 -8.54 -5.71
N ALA A 115 6.73 -7.32 -5.34
CA ALA A 115 6.90 -6.95 -3.92
C ALA A 115 5.58 -7.05 -3.14
N GLY A 116 4.47 -6.59 -3.72
CA GLY A 116 3.13 -6.71 -3.13
C GLY A 116 2.71 -8.16 -2.90
N GLN A 117 3.01 -9.05 -3.85
CA GLN A 117 2.72 -10.48 -3.74
C GLN A 117 3.51 -11.15 -2.60
N GLN A 118 4.80 -10.82 -2.45
CA GLN A 118 5.62 -11.32 -1.35
C GLN A 118 5.10 -10.84 0.02
N GLN A 119 4.67 -9.58 0.11
CA GLN A 119 4.08 -9.05 1.35
C GLN A 119 2.75 -9.73 1.69
N GLN A 120 1.90 -10.01 0.70
CA GLN A 120 0.66 -10.74 0.92
C GLN A 120 0.91 -12.17 1.42
N GLN A 121 1.90 -12.86 0.86
CA GLN A 121 2.26 -14.20 1.29
C GLN A 121 2.77 -14.22 2.74
N ALA A 122 3.65 -13.28 3.10
CA ALA A 122 4.11 -13.13 4.48
C ALA A 122 2.98 -12.78 5.46
N GLN A 123 2.00 -11.97 5.04
CA GLN A 123 0.81 -11.67 5.85
C GLN A 123 -0.09 -12.90 6.02
N ALA A 124 -0.28 -13.71 4.97
CA ALA A 124 -1.06 -14.94 5.04
C ALA A 124 -0.43 -15.97 6.00
N GLU A 125 0.89 -16.15 5.94
CA GLU A 125 1.63 -17.02 6.87
C GLU A 125 1.50 -16.55 8.32
N LYS A 126 1.61 -15.24 8.56
CA LYS A 126 1.42 -14.65 9.88
C LYS A 126 -0.01 -14.85 10.40
N LEU A 127 -1.01 -14.70 9.53
CA LEU A 127 -2.42 -14.91 9.88
C LEU A 127 -2.69 -16.38 10.22
N GLN A 128 -2.10 -17.31 9.47
CA GLN A 128 -2.18 -18.74 9.75
C GLN A 128 -1.58 -19.06 11.13
N ALA A 129 -0.36 -18.60 11.40
CA ALA A 129 0.30 -18.81 12.69
C ALA A 129 -0.51 -18.23 13.87
N THR A 130 -1.10 -17.05 13.68
CA THR A 130 -1.98 -16.43 14.70
C THR A 130 -3.24 -17.26 14.92
N THR A 131 -3.82 -17.81 13.85
CA THR A 131 -5.02 -18.67 13.92
C THR A 131 -4.72 -19.97 14.67
N GLU A 132 -3.57 -20.59 14.41
CA GLU A 132 -3.12 -21.78 15.13
C GLU A 132 -2.90 -21.50 16.63
N GLN A 133 -2.31 -20.34 16.98
CA GLN A 133 -2.15 -19.91 18.37
C GLN A 133 -3.49 -19.67 19.08
N ILE A 134 -4.45 -19.07 18.38
CA ILE A 134 -5.81 -18.87 18.92
C ILE A 134 -6.48 -20.22 19.16
N ALA A 135 -6.40 -21.16 18.20
CA ALA A 135 -6.98 -22.49 18.35
C ALA A 135 -6.37 -23.24 19.55
N ALA A 136 -5.05 -23.19 19.73
CA ALA A 136 -4.37 -23.79 20.87
C ALA A 136 -4.75 -23.13 22.21
N SER A 137 -4.93 -21.81 22.22
CA SER A 137 -5.38 -21.06 23.39
C SER A 137 -6.83 -21.43 23.78
N ILE A 138 -7.72 -21.57 22.79
CA ILE A 138 -9.11 -22.00 22.99
C ILE A 138 -9.16 -23.42 23.55
N ASP A 139 -8.37 -24.36 23.01
CA ASP A 139 -8.29 -25.73 23.52
C ASP A 139 -7.76 -25.75 24.97
N THR A 140 -6.76 -24.94 25.29
CA THR A 140 -6.23 -24.80 26.65
C THR A 140 -7.30 -24.28 27.61
N ILE A 141 -8.06 -23.26 27.20
CA ILE A 141 -9.16 -22.70 27.98
C ILE A 141 -10.26 -23.74 28.19
N ALA A 142 -10.66 -24.45 27.14
CA ALA A 142 -11.68 -25.51 27.22
C ALA A 142 -11.26 -26.62 28.19
N LYS A 143 -10.00 -27.06 28.13
CA LYS A 143 -9.44 -28.02 29.09
C LYS A 143 -9.39 -27.45 30.51
N GLY A 144 -9.07 -26.17 30.67
CA GLY A 144 -9.13 -25.47 31.95
C GLY A 144 -10.52 -25.47 32.56
N PHE A 145 -11.55 -25.13 31.79
CA PHE A 145 -12.94 -25.19 32.22
C PHE A 145 -13.41 -26.61 32.53
N ALA A 146 -13.04 -27.60 31.73
CA ALA A 146 -13.36 -29.00 32.00
C ALA A 146 -12.75 -29.47 33.33
N ARG A 147 -11.49 -29.10 33.63
CA ARG A 147 -10.85 -29.39 34.93
C ARG A 147 -11.53 -28.68 36.09
N LEU A 148 -11.84 -27.39 35.94
CA LEU A 148 -12.52 -26.62 36.97
C LEU A 148 -13.91 -27.19 37.27
N SER A 149 -14.65 -27.55 36.23
CA SER A 149 -15.97 -28.20 36.34
C SER A 149 -15.86 -29.55 37.03
N ALA A 150 -14.87 -30.38 36.67
CA ALA A 150 -14.63 -31.67 37.31
C ALA A 150 -14.27 -31.56 38.81
N GLN A 151 -13.70 -30.42 39.23
CA GLN A 151 -13.37 -30.12 40.63
C GLN A 151 -14.51 -29.41 41.38
N GLY A 152 -15.70 -29.32 40.79
CA GLY A 152 -16.85 -28.65 41.40
C GLY A 152 -16.69 -27.14 41.52
N GLY A 153 -15.80 -26.53 40.73
CA GLY A 153 -15.51 -25.09 40.78
C GLY A 153 -14.42 -24.68 41.78
N ALA A 154 -13.84 -25.63 42.51
CA ALA A 154 -12.71 -25.38 43.40
C ALA A 154 -11.40 -25.29 42.61
N ILE A 155 -10.49 -24.45 43.07
CA ILE A 155 -9.12 -24.29 42.58
C ILE A 155 -8.29 -25.44 43.14
N ALA A 156 -7.68 -26.27 42.28
CA ALA A 156 -6.90 -27.46 42.69
C ALA A 156 -5.69 -27.18 43.59
N ASP A 157 -4.94 -26.11 43.32
CA ASP A 157 -3.68 -25.79 44.00
C ASP A 157 -3.71 -24.33 44.48
N PRO A 158 -4.57 -24.00 45.48
CA PRO A 158 -4.70 -22.65 45.99
C PRO A 158 -3.43 -22.24 46.75
N LYS A 159 -2.94 -21.04 46.48
CA LYS A 159 -1.70 -20.47 47.04
C LYS A 159 -1.92 -19.11 47.70
N ARG A 160 -2.99 -18.43 47.32
CA ARG A 160 -3.30 -17.09 47.79
C ARG A 160 -4.50 -17.10 48.73
N PRO A 161 -4.60 -16.17 49.69
CA PRO A 161 -5.74 -16.12 50.61
C PRO A 161 -7.08 -16.03 49.87
N ASP A 162 -7.20 -15.23 48.81
CA ASP A 162 -8.43 -15.12 48.03
C ASP A 162 -8.86 -16.44 47.38
N GLU A 163 -7.91 -17.28 46.95
CA GLU A 163 -8.18 -18.61 46.39
C GLU A 163 -8.67 -19.59 47.44
N PHE A 164 -8.09 -19.56 48.65
CA PHE A 164 -8.58 -20.38 49.77
C PHE A 164 -9.97 -19.96 50.22
N TYR A 165 -10.27 -18.65 50.26
CA TYR A 165 -11.61 -18.17 50.58
C TYR A 165 -12.63 -18.54 49.49
N HIS A 166 -12.27 -18.41 48.20
CA HIS A 166 -13.08 -18.88 47.08
C HIS A 166 -13.43 -20.36 47.23
N ASN A 167 -12.42 -21.21 47.46
CA ASN A 167 -12.62 -22.64 47.66
C ASN A 167 -13.53 -22.92 48.86
N ALA A 168 -13.33 -22.22 49.98
CA ALA A 168 -14.17 -22.36 51.16
C ALA A 168 -15.65 -22.10 50.84
N ARG A 169 -15.94 -21.05 50.05
CA ARG A 169 -17.30 -20.71 49.60
C ARG A 169 -17.87 -21.74 48.63
N VAL A 170 -17.08 -22.22 47.67
CA VAL A 170 -17.49 -23.26 46.73
C VAL A 170 -17.88 -24.54 47.49
N TYR A 171 -17.05 -24.98 48.43
CA TYR A 171 -17.34 -26.17 49.23
C TYR A 171 -18.55 -25.99 50.14
N GLU A 172 -18.72 -24.82 50.76
CA GLU A 172 -19.90 -24.49 51.58
C GLU A 172 -21.21 -24.59 50.76
N LEU A 173 -21.21 -24.01 49.55
CA LEU A 173 -22.36 -24.06 48.63
C LEU A 173 -22.62 -25.48 48.11
N ALA A 174 -21.58 -26.28 47.92
CA ALA A 174 -21.69 -27.69 47.53
C ALA A 174 -22.08 -28.63 48.70
N GLY A 175 -22.14 -28.12 49.93
CA GLY A 175 -22.42 -28.91 51.13
C GLY A 175 -21.23 -29.71 51.66
N ASP A 176 -20.03 -29.55 51.10
CA ASP A 176 -18.79 -30.20 51.55
C ASP A 176 -18.18 -29.42 52.72
N MET A 177 -18.81 -29.55 53.88
CA MET A 177 -18.47 -28.76 55.05
C MET A 177 -17.07 -29.08 55.63
N LEU A 178 -16.52 -30.26 55.32
CA LEU A 178 -15.17 -30.64 55.76
C LEU A 178 -14.10 -29.89 54.97
N ASN A 179 -14.21 -29.86 53.64
CA ASN A 179 -13.28 -29.14 52.80
C ASN A 179 -13.47 -27.61 52.90
N ALA A 180 -14.69 -27.14 53.16
CA ALA A 180 -14.95 -25.75 53.52
C ALA A 180 -14.18 -25.34 54.78
N ARG A 181 -14.28 -26.13 55.86
CA ARG A 181 -13.54 -25.89 57.12
C ARG A 181 -12.03 -25.85 56.91
N ARG A 182 -11.49 -26.81 56.16
CA ARG A 182 -10.04 -26.86 55.81
C ARG A 182 -9.60 -25.61 55.05
N SER A 183 -10.40 -25.16 54.10
CA SER A 183 -10.08 -23.99 53.27
C SER A 183 -10.15 -22.69 54.09
N TYR A 184 -11.12 -22.54 54.98
CA TYR A 184 -11.18 -21.41 55.92
C TYR A 184 -10.00 -21.40 56.91
N LEU A 185 -9.56 -22.56 57.42
CA LEU A 185 -8.37 -22.65 58.27
C LEU A 185 -7.09 -22.26 57.52
N ALA A 186 -6.96 -22.71 56.27
CA ALA A 186 -5.84 -22.31 55.42
C ALA A 186 -5.85 -20.80 55.14
N PHE A 187 -7.01 -20.21 54.85
CA PHE A 187 -7.20 -18.76 54.74
C PHE A 187 -6.75 -18.03 56.02
N ALA A 188 -7.17 -18.52 57.19
CA ALA A 188 -6.79 -17.92 58.47
C ALA A 188 -5.28 -17.91 58.73
N GLY A 189 -4.54 -18.87 58.18
CA GLY A 189 -3.08 -18.91 58.26
C GLY A 189 -2.37 -17.74 57.56
N PHE A 190 -3.03 -17.03 56.64
CA PHE A 190 -2.46 -15.85 55.98
C PHE A 190 -2.62 -14.56 56.80
N ASP A 191 -3.38 -14.58 57.90
CA ASP A 191 -3.53 -13.44 58.81
C ASP A 191 -4.01 -12.14 58.10
N VAL A 192 -4.93 -12.30 57.14
CA VAL A 192 -5.51 -11.20 56.36
C VAL A 192 -6.56 -10.48 57.20
N ASP A 193 -6.48 -9.16 57.31
CA ASP A 193 -7.46 -8.40 58.08
C ASP A 193 -8.80 -8.22 57.34
N ALA A 194 -9.61 -9.29 57.31
CA ALA A 194 -10.90 -9.33 56.62
C ALA A 194 -11.98 -10.00 57.48
N ILE A 195 -12.97 -9.21 57.92
CA ILE A 195 -14.01 -9.67 58.87
C ILE A 195 -15.00 -10.68 58.26
N ASP A 196 -15.39 -10.51 56.99
CA ASP A 196 -16.41 -11.36 56.35
C ASP A 196 -15.99 -12.85 56.29
N PRO A 197 -14.79 -13.23 55.78
CA PRO A 197 -14.34 -14.62 55.79
C PRO A 197 -14.34 -15.26 57.18
N TYR A 198 -13.91 -14.52 58.21
CA TYR A 198 -13.88 -15.04 59.58
C TYR A 198 -15.26 -15.16 60.19
N THR A 199 -16.17 -14.22 59.95
CA THR A 199 -17.56 -14.30 60.42
C THR A 199 -18.29 -15.49 59.78
N ARG A 200 -18.06 -15.74 58.50
CA ARG A 200 -18.59 -16.94 57.82
C ARG A 200 -17.99 -18.21 58.38
N PHE A 201 -16.68 -18.24 58.59
CA PHE A 201 -16.04 -19.39 59.20
C PHE A 201 -16.58 -19.68 60.60
N ALA A 202 -16.75 -18.65 61.44
CA ALA A 202 -17.36 -18.78 62.75
C ALA A 202 -18.81 -19.30 62.65
N THR A 203 -19.55 -18.91 61.62
CA THR A 203 -20.91 -19.43 61.37
C THR A 203 -20.89 -20.92 61.02
N LEU A 204 -19.98 -21.34 60.12
CA LEU A 204 -19.78 -22.75 59.80
C LEU A 204 -19.43 -23.56 61.06
N LEU A 205 -18.49 -23.07 61.87
CA LEU A 205 -18.09 -23.72 63.12
C LEU A 205 -19.23 -23.80 64.12
N ARG A 206 -20.07 -22.77 64.23
CA ARG A 206 -21.24 -22.79 65.12
C ARG A 206 -22.26 -23.84 64.68
N VAL A 207 -22.43 -24.05 63.38
CA VAL A 207 -23.31 -25.10 62.84
C VAL A 207 -22.76 -26.49 63.14
N GLN A 208 -21.43 -26.67 63.05
CA GLN A 208 -20.78 -27.98 63.26
C GLN A 208 -20.60 -28.33 64.75
N ASP A 209 -20.07 -27.39 65.53
CA ASP A 209 -19.52 -27.64 66.88
C ASP A 209 -20.20 -26.76 67.95
N GLY A 210 -21.19 -25.96 67.57
CA GLY A 210 -21.80 -24.97 68.46
C GLY A 210 -20.89 -23.78 68.78
N LYS A 211 -21.41 -22.87 69.61
CA LYS A 211 -20.72 -21.62 70.00
C LYS A 211 -19.43 -21.88 70.79
N ALA A 212 -19.39 -22.95 71.58
CA ALA A 212 -18.20 -23.34 72.34
C ALA A 212 -17.06 -23.80 71.42
N GLY A 213 -17.35 -24.63 70.40
CA GLY A 213 -16.34 -25.07 69.44
C GLY A 213 -15.81 -23.94 68.56
N ALA A 214 -16.70 -23.05 68.10
CA ALA A 214 -16.28 -21.85 67.38
C ALA A 214 -15.34 -20.97 68.22
N ARG A 215 -15.65 -20.80 69.51
CA ARG A 215 -14.79 -20.06 70.46
C ARG A 215 -13.43 -20.73 70.65
N GLU A 216 -13.38 -22.06 70.79
CA GLU A 216 -12.12 -22.78 70.94
C GLU A 216 -11.22 -22.62 69.72
N VAL A 217 -11.76 -22.85 68.51
CA VAL A 217 -11.00 -22.70 67.26
C VAL A 217 -10.47 -21.28 67.12
N PHE A 218 -11.32 -20.26 67.28
CA PHE A 218 -10.87 -18.87 67.19
C PHE A 218 -9.91 -18.49 68.32
N GLY A 219 -10.04 -19.07 69.51
CA GLY A 219 -9.08 -18.94 70.60
C GLY A 219 -7.67 -19.35 70.15
N THR A 220 -7.53 -20.53 69.56
CA THR A 220 -6.24 -21.00 69.02
C THR A 220 -5.70 -20.11 67.91
N LEU A 221 -6.57 -19.58 67.04
CA LEU A 221 -6.15 -18.67 65.97
C LEU A 221 -5.60 -17.35 66.54
N THR A 222 -6.23 -16.82 67.59
CA THR A 222 -5.80 -15.55 68.20
C THR A 222 -4.44 -15.59 68.88
N GLU A 223 -3.92 -16.78 69.23
CA GLU A 223 -2.57 -16.93 69.80
C GLU A 223 -1.47 -16.50 68.82
N LYS A 224 -1.69 -16.68 67.52
CA LYS A 224 -0.71 -16.41 66.46
C LYS A 224 -1.11 -15.27 65.53
N ALA A 225 -2.40 -14.90 65.52
CA ALA A 225 -2.94 -13.86 64.64
C ALA A 225 -2.49 -12.45 65.03
N LYS A 226 -2.05 -11.68 64.04
CA LYS A 226 -1.84 -10.23 64.14
C LYS A 226 -3.07 -9.48 63.64
N ALA A 227 -3.87 -10.07 62.74
CA ALA A 227 -5.08 -9.49 62.20
C ALA A 227 -6.10 -9.16 63.31
N PRO A 228 -6.49 -7.88 63.48
CA PRO A 228 -7.48 -7.47 64.46
C PRO A 228 -8.85 -8.14 64.22
N SER A 229 -9.23 -8.41 62.97
CA SER A 229 -10.47 -9.10 62.62
C SER A 229 -10.60 -10.51 63.20
N ILE A 230 -9.52 -11.31 63.26
CA ILE A 230 -9.57 -12.65 63.89
C ILE A 230 -9.91 -12.51 65.37
N LYS A 231 -9.26 -11.56 66.05
CA LYS A 231 -9.50 -11.27 67.46
C LYS A 231 -10.93 -10.78 67.68
N LEU A 232 -11.38 -9.84 66.85
CA LEU A 232 -12.74 -9.31 66.92
C LEU A 232 -13.80 -10.40 66.76
N VAL A 233 -13.66 -11.28 65.76
CA VAL A 233 -14.59 -12.40 65.54
C VAL A 233 -14.54 -13.43 66.68
N HIS A 234 -13.39 -13.64 67.32
CA HIS A 234 -13.29 -14.46 68.52
C HIS A 234 -14.18 -13.90 69.65
N LEU A 235 -14.19 -12.58 69.86
CA LEU A 235 -15.03 -11.95 70.89
C LEU A 235 -16.51 -12.20 70.67
N LEU A 236 -16.94 -12.26 69.40
CA LEU A 236 -18.33 -12.54 69.02
C LEU A 236 -18.80 -13.95 69.43
N GLN A 237 -17.87 -14.85 69.79
CA GLN A 237 -18.18 -16.20 70.23
C GLN A 237 -18.47 -16.29 71.75
N PHE A 238 -18.40 -15.18 72.48
CA PHE A 238 -18.76 -15.11 73.90
C PHE A 238 -20.23 -14.72 74.11
N ASP A 239 -20.75 -14.98 75.31
CA ASP A 239 -22.09 -14.57 75.72
C ASP A 239 -22.15 -13.08 76.03
N ASP A 240 -23.35 -12.53 76.11
CA ASP A 240 -23.60 -11.10 75.91
C ASP A 240 -22.83 -10.20 76.89
N ALA A 241 -22.90 -10.50 78.20
CA ALA A 241 -22.13 -9.76 79.20
C ALA A 241 -20.61 -9.85 78.98
N GLN A 242 -20.10 -11.05 78.69
CA GLN A 242 -18.67 -11.26 78.47
C GLN A 242 -18.17 -10.63 77.17
N ARG A 243 -19.01 -10.63 76.13
CA ARG A 243 -18.71 -10.05 74.83
C ARG A 243 -18.61 -8.54 74.91
N LEU A 244 -19.54 -7.88 75.60
CA LEU A 244 -19.50 -6.43 75.80
C LEU A 244 -18.22 -5.98 76.52
N ASP A 245 -17.88 -6.64 77.63
CA ASP A 245 -16.64 -6.35 78.37
C ASP A 245 -15.39 -6.51 77.49
N LYS A 246 -15.33 -7.62 76.73
CA LYS A 246 -14.21 -7.90 75.83
C LYS A 246 -14.14 -6.93 74.66
N LEU A 247 -15.28 -6.51 74.12
CA LEU A 247 -15.35 -5.56 73.01
C LEU A 247 -14.88 -4.18 73.44
N ASN A 248 -15.27 -3.72 74.64
CA ASN A 248 -14.75 -2.49 75.22
C ASN A 248 -13.23 -2.55 75.45
N ALA A 249 -12.71 -3.67 75.97
CA ALA A 249 -11.27 -3.86 76.12
C ALA A 249 -10.54 -3.86 74.77
N PHE A 250 -11.13 -4.48 73.75
CA PHE A 250 -10.58 -4.48 72.40
C PHE A 250 -10.54 -3.09 71.77
N ILE A 251 -11.61 -2.31 71.92
CA ILE A 251 -11.68 -0.92 71.44
C ILE A 251 -10.65 -0.05 72.15
N ALA A 252 -10.49 -0.20 73.47
CA ALA A 252 -9.48 0.53 74.22
C ALA A 252 -8.05 0.22 73.72
N ALA A 253 -7.79 -1.02 73.28
CA ALA A 253 -6.52 -1.43 72.72
C ALA A 253 -6.35 -1.09 71.22
N ASN A 254 -7.45 -0.86 70.49
CA ASN A 254 -7.47 -0.62 69.05
C ASN A 254 -8.44 0.53 68.72
N PRO A 255 -8.16 1.77 69.18
CA PRO A 255 -9.12 2.87 69.11
C PRO A 255 -9.48 3.30 67.69
N ASP A 256 -8.67 2.97 66.69
CA ASP A 256 -8.89 3.33 65.28
C ASP A 256 -9.56 2.20 64.46
N TYR A 257 -9.90 1.07 65.10
CA TYR A 257 -10.51 -0.06 64.40
C TYR A 257 -12.03 0.10 64.29
N ALA A 258 -12.46 0.90 63.31
CA ALA A 258 -13.86 1.26 63.06
C ALA A 258 -14.87 0.08 63.14
N PRO A 259 -14.59 -1.12 62.60
CA PRO A 259 -15.54 -2.23 62.68
C PRO A 259 -15.93 -2.65 64.11
N ALA A 260 -15.05 -2.44 65.11
CA ALA A 260 -15.37 -2.76 66.49
C ALA A 260 -16.44 -1.83 67.07
N TYR A 261 -16.45 -0.55 66.69
CA TYR A 261 -17.48 0.40 67.12
C TYR A 261 -18.84 0.11 66.51
N PHE A 262 -18.87 -0.33 65.25
CA PHE A 262 -20.11 -0.80 64.64
C PHE A 262 -20.71 -2.00 65.41
N LEU A 263 -19.88 -2.98 65.78
CA LEU A 263 -20.34 -4.12 66.59
C LEU A 263 -20.75 -3.68 68.01
N LEU A 264 -20.07 -2.69 68.59
CA LEU A 264 -20.45 -2.14 69.89
C LEU A 264 -21.82 -1.46 69.84
N ALA A 265 -22.09 -0.69 68.78
CA ALA A 265 -23.40 -0.11 68.55
C ALA A 265 -24.49 -1.18 68.48
N GLN A 266 -24.22 -2.30 67.80
CA GLN A 266 -25.15 -3.43 67.73
C GLN A 266 -25.44 -4.09 69.08
N GLU A 267 -24.57 -3.99 70.08
CA GLU A 267 -24.87 -4.50 71.43
C GLU A 267 -25.98 -3.70 72.13
N PHE A 268 -26.18 -2.44 71.73
CA PHE A 268 -27.20 -1.53 72.28
C PHE A 268 -28.43 -1.37 71.38
N SER A 269 -28.49 -2.06 70.25
CA SER A 269 -29.58 -1.90 69.28
C SER A 269 -30.86 -2.58 69.75
N GLU A 270 -32.00 -2.10 69.24
CA GLU A 270 -33.30 -2.75 69.49
C GLU A 270 -33.33 -4.20 68.97
N ASP A 271 -32.68 -4.48 67.84
CA ASP A 271 -32.56 -5.83 67.28
C ASP A 271 -31.88 -6.81 68.26
N ARG A 272 -30.93 -6.32 69.07
CA ARG A 272 -30.21 -7.13 70.04
C ARG A 272 -30.96 -7.26 71.36
N LEU A 273 -31.50 -6.15 71.86
CA LEU A 273 -32.10 -6.06 73.20
C LEU A 273 -33.59 -6.41 73.23
N GLY A 274 -34.26 -6.41 72.07
CA GLY A 274 -35.71 -6.59 71.91
C GLY A 274 -36.53 -5.37 72.34
N SER A 275 -36.04 -4.58 73.29
CA SER A 275 -36.57 -3.26 73.65
C SER A 275 -35.42 -2.35 74.05
N GLN A 276 -35.39 -1.15 73.47
CA GLN A 276 -34.27 -0.23 73.60
C GLN A 276 -34.62 0.96 74.49
N THR A 277 -33.85 1.18 75.57
CA THR A 277 -34.03 2.34 76.44
C THR A 277 -33.39 3.60 75.84
N LEU A 278 -33.69 4.77 76.43
CA LEU A 278 -33.03 6.02 76.05
C LEU A 278 -31.51 5.99 76.32
N ALA A 279 -31.08 5.25 77.34
CA ALA A 279 -29.66 5.08 77.64
C ALA A 279 -28.96 4.23 76.57
N ASP A 280 -29.62 3.17 76.10
CA ASP A 280 -29.10 2.31 75.03
C ASP A 280 -28.99 3.09 73.71
N LYS A 281 -30.02 3.88 73.35
CA LYS A 281 -29.98 4.77 72.17
C LYS A 281 -28.80 5.74 72.18
N ARG A 282 -28.49 6.32 73.35
CA ARG A 282 -27.33 7.21 73.50
C ARG A 282 -26.02 6.45 73.35
N SER A 283 -25.93 5.25 73.90
CA SER A 283 -24.73 4.41 73.83
C SER A 283 -24.48 3.91 72.40
N GLU A 284 -25.54 3.50 71.69
CA GLU A 284 -25.51 3.14 70.27
C GLU A 284 -25.04 4.33 69.42
N ALA A 285 -25.66 5.51 69.58
CA ALA A 285 -25.28 6.71 68.83
C ALA A 285 -23.83 7.16 69.12
N GLN A 286 -23.39 7.04 70.38
CA GLN A 286 -22.01 7.34 70.76
C GLN A 286 -21.02 6.40 70.06
N ALA A 287 -21.31 5.10 70.01
CA ALA A 287 -20.47 4.13 69.31
C ALA A 287 -20.42 4.42 67.80
N LEU A 288 -21.55 4.75 67.16
CA LEU A 288 -21.61 5.07 65.72
C LEU A 288 -20.94 6.41 65.33
N SER A 289 -20.62 7.26 66.31
CA SER A 289 -19.95 8.56 66.08
C SER A 289 -18.42 8.47 66.01
N LYS A 290 -17.87 7.27 66.11
CA LYS A 290 -16.43 6.97 66.07
C LYS A 290 -16.02 6.41 64.73
#